data_AF-A0A4U3AB83-F1
#
_entry.id   AF-A0A4U3AB83-F1
#
_cell.length_a   1.000
_cell.length_b   1.000
_cell.length_c   1.000
_cell.angle_alpha   90.00
_cell.angle_beta   90.00
_cell.angle_gamma   90.00
#
_symmetry.space_group_name_H-M   'P 1'
#
loop_
_entity.id
_entity.type
_entity.pdbx_description
1 polymer ?
#
loop_
_entity_poly.entity_id
_entity_poly.type
_entity_poly.pdbx_seq_one_letter_code
_entity_poly.pdbx_strand_id
1 'polypeptide(L)'
;MKTNHTKEVLLMNLQQWADKGMSFDTYVNEMKVNQYELLHIYNNFLIPNELLPVLEERQNDGWRVIVLTADWCGDALLCVPVMKRISE
;
A
#
# COMPACT_ATOMS: atom_id res chain seq x y z
N MET A 1 -25.94 39.08 13.97
CA MET A 1 -24.84 38.59 13.11
C MET A 1 -23.93 37.69 13.94
N LYS A 2 -24.06 36.37 13.79
CA LYS A 2 -23.04 35.41 14.23
C LYS A 2 -22.72 34.57 13.01
N THR A 3 -21.56 34.82 12.41
CA THR A 3 -21.02 34.05 11.31
C THR A 3 -20.53 32.72 11.87
N ASN A 4 -21.32 31.66 11.68
CA ASN A 4 -20.88 30.29 11.89
C ASN A 4 -19.91 29.94 10.76
N HIS A 5 -18.62 30.11 10.99
CA HIS A 5 -17.57 29.55 10.15
C HIS A 5 -17.24 28.14 10.65
N THR A 6 -18.16 27.21 10.44
CA THR A 6 -17.80 25.80 10.47
C THR A 6 -17.11 25.52 9.14
N LYS A 7 -15.78 25.68 9.09
CA LYS A 7 -14.99 25.05 8.03
C LYS A 7 -15.12 23.55 8.27
N GLU A 8 -16.08 22.90 7.62
CA GLU A 8 -15.99 21.47 7.35
C GLU A 8 -14.69 21.28 6.57
N VAL A 9 -13.64 20.86 7.28
CA VAL A 9 -12.56 20.15 6.62
C VAL A 9 -13.23 18.89 6.09
N LEU A 10 -13.45 18.81 4.78
CA LEU A 10 -13.86 17.59 4.09
C LEU A 10 -12.79 16.53 4.38
N LEU A 11 -12.96 15.80 5.48
CA LEU A 11 -12.04 14.74 5.88
C LEU A 11 -12.26 13.60 4.89
N MET A 12 -11.28 13.34 4.02
CA MET A 12 -11.35 12.21 3.09
C MET A 12 -11.42 10.91 3.89
N ASN A 13 -12.37 10.04 3.53
CA ASN A 13 -12.44 8.70 4.11
C ASN A 13 -11.35 7.78 3.51
N LEU A 14 -11.16 6.60 4.09
CA LEU A 14 -10.12 5.66 3.64
C LEU A 14 -10.32 5.21 2.19
N GLN A 15 -11.57 5.02 1.74
CA GLN A 15 -11.84 4.65 0.35
C GLN A 15 -11.37 5.75 -0.61
N GLN A 16 -11.69 7.01 -0.31
CA GLN A 16 -11.25 8.15 -1.12
C GLN A 16 -9.72 8.29 -1.14
N TRP A 17 -9.04 7.94 -0.05
CA TRP A 17 -7.57 7.89 -0.02
C TRP A 17 -7.01 6.73 -0.84
N ALA A 18 -7.63 5.56 -0.80
CA ALA A 18 -7.24 4.41 -1.62
C ALA A 18 -7.40 4.74 -3.11
N ASP A 19 -8.52 5.35 -3.51
CA ASP A 19 -8.80 5.73 -4.90
C ASP A 19 -7.84 6.80 -5.43
N LYS A 20 -7.32 7.65 -4.55
CA LYS A 20 -6.33 8.68 -4.87
C LYS A 20 -4.89 8.14 -4.90
N GLY A 21 -4.64 6.97 -4.31
CA GLY A 21 -3.33 6.36 -4.27
C GLY A 21 -2.80 6.05 -5.67
N MET A 22 -1.47 6.06 -5.82
CA MET A 22 -0.84 5.54 -7.03
C MET A 22 -0.80 4.01 -7.01
N SER A 23 -0.74 3.39 -8.19
CA SER A 23 -0.50 1.95 -8.28
C SER A 23 0.91 1.59 -7.83
N PHE A 24 1.12 0.33 -7.44
CA PHE A 24 2.45 -0.19 -7.13
C PHE A 24 3.43 0.01 -8.31
N ASP A 25 3.01 -0.27 -9.54
CA ASP A 25 3.87 -0.11 -10.73
C ASP A 25 4.26 1.36 -10.93
N THR A 26 3.32 2.29 -10.73
CA THR A 26 3.61 3.73 -10.82
C THR A 26 4.63 4.14 -9.76
N TYR A 27 4.39 3.72 -8.51
CA TYR A 27 5.31 3.97 -7.40
C TYR A 27 6.72 3.47 -7.73
N VAL A 28 6.86 2.19 -8.12
CA VAL A 28 8.15 1.57 -8.42
C VAL A 28 8.84 2.27 -9.59
N ASN A 29 8.11 2.59 -10.67
CA ASN A 29 8.69 3.27 -11.84
C ASN A 29 9.22 4.69 -11.52
N GLU A 30 8.63 5.36 -10.52
CA GLU A 30 9.03 6.70 -10.12
C GLU A 30 10.16 6.73 -9.07
N MET A 31 10.44 5.61 -8.38
CA MET A 31 11.50 5.51 -7.38
C MET A 31 12.88 5.96 -7.90
N LYS A 32 13.67 6.59 -7.03
CA LYS A 32 15.03 7.07 -7.32
C LYS A 32 16.11 6.42 -6.47
N VAL A 33 15.75 5.94 -5.28
CA VAL A 33 16.74 5.41 -4.33
C VAL A 33 16.78 3.87 -4.33
N ASN A 34 15.76 3.20 -3.78
CA ASN A 34 15.83 1.75 -3.52
C ASN A 34 15.05 0.89 -4.54
N GLN A 35 14.94 1.34 -5.80
CA GLN A 35 14.09 0.69 -6.81
C GLN A 35 14.53 -0.76 -7.10
N TYR A 36 15.83 -0.96 -7.32
CA TYR A 36 16.39 -2.26 -7.71
C TYR A 36 16.23 -3.28 -6.59
N GLU A 37 16.54 -2.89 -5.36
CA GLU A 37 16.47 -3.73 -4.18
C GLU A 37 15.02 -4.11 -3.85
N LEU A 38 14.08 -3.17 -4.02
CA LEU A 38 12.66 -3.44 -3.82
C LEU A 38 12.17 -4.47 -4.83
N LEU A 39 12.51 -4.30 -6.12
CA LEU A 39 12.17 -5.25 -7.17
C LEU A 39 12.84 -6.61 -6.95
N HIS A 40 14.09 -6.61 -6.47
CA HIS A 40 14.80 -7.83 -6.13
C HIS A 40 14.04 -8.62 -5.04
N ILE A 41 13.60 -7.96 -3.97
CA ILE A 41 12.79 -8.61 -2.91
C ILE A 41 11.46 -9.08 -3.49
N TYR A 42 10.73 -8.22 -4.21
CA TYR A 42 9.41 -8.55 -4.77
C TYR A 42 9.46 -9.80 -5.67
N ASN A 43 10.47 -9.90 -6.54
CA ASN A 43 10.60 -11.00 -7.48
C ASN A 43 11.05 -12.32 -6.83
N ASN A 44 11.71 -12.27 -5.68
CA ASN A 44 12.24 -13.46 -5.00
C ASN A 44 11.45 -13.86 -3.74
N PHE A 45 10.59 -13.00 -3.22
CA PHE A 45 9.75 -13.31 -2.08
C PHE A 45 8.57 -14.21 -2.49
N LEU A 46 8.41 -15.31 -1.77
CA LEU A 46 7.29 -16.23 -1.88
C LEU A 46 6.52 -16.23 -0.57
N ILE A 47 5.19 -16.26 -0.66
CA ILE A 47 4.35 -16.42 0.53
C ILE A 47 4.63 -17.81 1.13
N PRO A 48 4.94 -17.90 2.43
CA PRO A 48 5.12 -19.19 3.09
C PRO A 48 3.87 -20.06 2.94
N ASN A 49 4.05 -21.34 2.59
CA ASN A 49 2.94 -22.26 2.30
C ASN A 49 1.97 -22.41 3.47
N GLU A 50 2.46 -22.29 4.70
CA GLU A 50 1.66 -22.34 5.92
C GLU A 50 0.70 -21.16 6.08
N LEU A 51 0.93 -20.04 5.39
CA LEU A 51 0.05 -18.86 5.42
C LEU A 51 -1.01 -18.88 4.31
N LEU A 52 -0.81 -19.66 3.25
CA LEU A 52 -1.74 -19.71 2.11
C LEU A 52 -3.19 -20.03 2.54
N PRO A 53 -3.46 -21.04 3.40
CA PRO A 53 -4.84 -21.34 3.81
C PRO A 53 -5.54 -20.17 4.51
N VAL A 54 -4.79 -19.38 5.30
CA VAL A 54 -5.32 -18.22 6.03
C VAL A 54 -5.64 -17.08 5.07
N LEU A 55 -4.82 -16.87 4.04
CA LEU A 55 -5.06 -15.83 3.04
C LEU A 55 -6.22 -16.20 2.11
N GLU A 56 -6.30 -17.46 1.69
CA GLU A 56 -7.39 -17.99 0.86
C GLU A 56 -8.75 -17.87 1.56
N GLU A 57 -8.82 -18.16 2.87
CA GLU A 57 -10.04 -18.00 3.67
C GLU A 57 -10.58 -16.56 3.63
N ARG A 58 -9.68 -15.57 3.55
CA ARG A 58 -10.01 -14.13 3.63
C ARG A 58 -10.07 -13.44 2.27
N GLN A 59 -9.87 -14.16 1.17
CA GLN A 59 -9.81 -13.58 -0.18
C GLN A 59 -11.08 -12.80 -0.55
N ASN A 60 -12.24 -13.21 -0.01
CA ASN A 60 -13.54 -12.61 -0.31
C ASN A 60 -14.00 -11.53 0.69
N ASP A 61 -13.16 -11.17 1.67
CA ASP A 61 -13.51 -10.17 2.69
C ASP A 61 -13.52 -8.72 2.15
N GLY A 62 -13.08 -8.52 0.90
CA GLY A 62 -13.08 -7.21 0.27
C GLY A 62 -12.08 -6.22 0.88
N TRP A 63 -11.00 -6.72 1.49
CA TRP A 63 -9.98 -5.87 2.10
C TRP A 63 -9.32 -4.92 1.08
N ARG A 64 -8.85 -3.79 1.60
CA ARG A 64 -8.12 -2.75 0.86
C ARG A 64 -6.92 -2.34 1.69
N VAL A 65 -5.75 -2.31 1.07
CA VAL A 65 -4.50 -1.90 1.72
C VAL A 65 -4.11 -0.52 1.22
N ILE A 66 -3.92 0.42 2.14
CA ILE A 66 -3.38 1.75 1.85
C ILE A 66 -1.97 1.78 2.44
N VAL A 67 -0.98 2.06 1.60
CA VAL A 67 0.43 2.12 1.99
C VAL A 67 0.91 3.56 1.91
N LEU A 68 1.40 4.09 3.03
CA LEU A 68 2.17 5.33 3.06
C LEU A 68 3.65 4.96 2.96
N THR A 69 4.32 5.44 1.92
CA THR A 69 5.67 5.00 1.58
C THR A 69 6.56 6.15 1.14
N ALA A 70 7.86 5.95 1.25
CA ALA A 70 8.90 6.82 0.70
C ALA A 70 10.01 5.94 0.12
N ASP A 71 10.48 6.26 -1.08
CA ASP A 71 11.40 5.39 -1.84
C ASP A 71 12.78 5.24 -1.20
N TRP A 72 13.17 6.18 -0.35
CA TRP A 72 14.41 6.18 0.42
C TRP A 72 14.30 5.49 1.79
N CYS A 73 13.10 5.09 2.22
CA CYS A 73 12.89 4.46 3.52
C CYS A 73 13.25 2.96 3.48
N GLY A 74 14.13 2.52 4.38
CA GLY A 74 14.54 1.12 4.47
C GLY A 74 13.41 0.16 4.87
N ASP A 75 12.48 0.60 5.72
CA ASP A 75 11.30 -0.20 6.06
C ASP A 75 10.36 -0.36 4.87
N ALA A 76 10.20 0.69 4.06
CA ALA A 76 9.39 0.63 2.85
C ALA A 76 10.00 -0.32 1.82
N LEU A 77 11.32 -0.27 1.65
CA LEU A 77 12.06 -1.21 0.80
C LEU A 77 11.71 -2.68 1.13
N LEU A 78 11.63 -3.03 2.40
CA LEU A 78 11.33 -4.40 2.83
C LEU A 78 9.82 -4.72 2.79
N CYS A 79 8.99 -3.87 3.37
CA CYS A 79 7.59 -4.19 3.66
C CYS A 79 6.65 -4.00 2.46
N VAL A 80 6.88 -2.98 1.61
CA VAL A 80 6.01 -2.71 0.46
C VAL A 80 5.95 -3.88 -0.53
N PRO A 81 7.08 -4.49 -0.97
CA PRO A 81 7.01 -5.61 -1.92
C PRO A 81 6.35 -6.87 -1.31
N VAL A 82 6.52 -7.10 -0.01
CA VAL A 82 5.86 -8.19 0.73
C VAL A 82 4.35 -7.97 0.77
N MET A 83 3.90 -6.74 1.12
CA MET A 83 2.48 -6.39 1.14
C MET A 83 1.85 -6.47 -0.25
N LYS A 84 2.58 -6.06 -1.30
CA LYS A 84 2.12 -6.22 -2.69
C LYS A 84 1.85 -7.68 -3.02
N ARG A 85 2.78 -8.58 -2.68
CA ARG A 85 2.66 -10.03 -2.93
C ARG A 85 1.46 -10.64 -2.20
N ILE A 86 1.22 -10.24 -0.95
CA ILE A 86 0.07 -10.73 -0.16
C ILE A 86 -1.27 -10.24 -0.75
N SER A 87 -1.27 -9.11 -1.46
CA SER A 87 -2.48 -8.48 -2.01
C SER A 87 -2.81 -8.87 -3.46
N GLU A 88 -2.08 -9.84 -4.04
CA GLU A 88 -2.28 -10.40 -5.38
C GLU A 88 -3.18 -11.64 -5.35
#